data_AF-A0A6G3YZL8-F1
#
_entry.id   AF-A0A6G3YZL8-F1
#
_cell.length_a   1.000
_cell.length_b   1.000
_cell.length_c   1.000
_cell.angle_alpha   90.00
_cell.angle_beta   90.00
_cell.angle_gamma   90.00
#
_symmetry.space_group_name_H-M   'P 1'
#
loop_
_entity.id
_entity.type
_entity.pdbx_description
1 polymer ?
#
loop_
_entity_poly.entity_id
_entity_poly.type
_entity_poly.pdbx_seq_one_letter_code
_entity_poly.pdbx_strand_id
1 'polypeptide(L)'
;MARHSHYSWNATALRTWLETERATRKNTLKLSHQLNVPMPILVNWLTPQSSLFVNITLEQLQVISNYRGWRLDQTIRWLSICPAHLEELRADSEKAPC
;
A
#
# COMPACT_ATOMS: atom_id res chain seq x y z
N MET A 1 -16.50 -15.00 12.54
CA MET A 1 -17.04 -14.23 11.40
C MET A 1 -16.28 -12.91 11.35
N ALA A 2 -15.24 -12.82 10.51
CA ALA A 2 -14.47 -11.59 10.38
C ALA A 2 -15.34 -10.54 9.68
N ARG A 3 -15.67 -9.45 10.37
CA ARG A 3 -16.27 -8.28 9.73
C ARG A 3 -15.19 -7.72 8.83
N HIS A 4 -15.36 -7.84 7.52
CA HIS A 4 -14.59 -7.03 6.57
C HIS A 4 -15.07 -5.59 6.72
N SER A 5 -14.54 -4.91 7.71
CA SER A 5 -14.70 -3.47 7.86
C SER A 5 -14.09 -2.84 6.62
N HIS A 6 -14.93 -2.32 5.73
CA HIS A 6 -14.50 -1.58 4.56
C HIS A 6 -13.92 -0.24 5.02
N TYR A 7 -12.64 -0.24 5.39
CA TYR A 7 -11.96 0.99 5.74
C TYR A 7 -11.55 1.72 4.47
N SER A 8 -12.07 2.93 4.31
CA SER A 8 -11.60 3.85 3.29
C SER A 8 -10.21 4.37 3.67
N TRP A 9 -9.27 4.25 2.74
CA TRP A 9 -7.97 4.92 2.78
C TRP A 9 -7.72 5.60 1.43
N ASN A 10 -6.79 6.54 1.38
CA ASN A 10 -6.51 7.36 0.21
C ASN A 10 -5.70 6.60 -0.86
N ALA A 11 -6.34 5.60 -1.46
CA ALA A 11 -5.77 4.83 -2.56
C ALA A 11 -5.53 5.68 -3.81
N THR A 12 -6.27 6.78 -3.98
CA THR A 12 -6.00 7.76 -5.05
C THR A 12 -4.63 8.39 -4.90
N ALA A 13 -4.23 8.79 -3.69
CA ALA A 13 -2.89 9.34 -3.45
C ALA A 13 -1.80 8.33 -3.77
N LEU A 14 -1.97 7.06 -3.37
CA LEU A 14 -1.03 6.00 -3.71
C LEU A 14 -0.89 5.83 -5.23
N ARG A 15 -2.02 5.73 -5.93
CA ARG A 15 -2.05 5.55 -7.39
C ARG A 15 -1.38 6.72 -8.11
N THR A 16 -1.74 7.96 -7.78
CA THR A 16 -1.16 9.15 -8.42
C THR A 16 0.36 9.21 -8.23
N TRP A 17 0.85 8.83 -7.05
CA TRP A 17 2.28 8.73 -6.81
C TRP A 17 2.92 7.61 -7.64
N LEU A 18 2.33 6.41 -7.68
CA LEU A 18 2.84 5.29 -8.48
C LEU A 18 2.84 5.60 -9.99
N GLU A 19 1.84 6.31 -10.50
CA GLU A 19 1.77 6.77 -11.88
C GLU A 19 2.89 7.76 -12.19
N THR A 20 3.18 8.67 -11.27
CA THR A 20 4.29 9.62 -11.38
C THR A 20 5.63 8.88 -11.40
N GLU A 21 5.85 7.94 -10.47
CA GLU A 21 7.06 7.11 -10.44
C GLU A 21 7.22 6.27 -11.70
N ARG A 22 6.13 5.70 -12.21
CA ARG A 22 6.10 4.94 -13.47
C ARG A 22 6.48 5.82 -14.65
N ALA A 23 5.94 7.05 -14.73
CA ALA A 23 6.24 8.00 -15.79
C ALA A 23 7.71 8.44 -15.76
N THR A 24 8.26 8.73 -14.58
CA THR A 24 9.65 9.14 -14.39
C THR A 24 10.63 8.03 -14.77
N ARG A 25 10.31 6.77 -14.44
CA ARG A 25 11.20 5.62 -14.68
C ARG A 25 10.98 4.93 -16.04
N LYS A 26 9.87 5.22 -16.71
CA LYS A 26 9.38 4.58 -17.96
C LYS A 26 9.36 3.05 -17.92
N ASN A 27 9.34 2.43 -16.73
CA ASN A 27 9.44 0.98 -16.58
C ASN A 27 8.82 0.50 -15.26
N THR A 28 7.64 -0.14 -15.37
CA THR A 28 6.89 -0.71 -14.24
C THR A 28 7.63 -1.86 -13.56
N LEU A 29 8.41 -2.64 -14.31
CA LEU A 29 9.19 -3.77 -13.79
C LEU A 29 10.34 -3.28 -12.90
N LYS A 30 11.03 -2.20 -13.31
CA LYS A 30 12.02 -1.55 -12.44
C LYS A 30 11.40 -1.01 -11.15
N LEU A 31 10.20 -0.43 -11.24
CA LEU A 31 9.47 0.07 -10.07
C LEU A 31 9.08 -1.08 -9.12
N SER A 32 8.59 -2.20 -9.65
CA SER A 32 8.29 -3.43 -8.89
C SER A 32 9.53 -3.95 -8.16
N HIS A 33 10.68 -4.02 -8.84
CA HIS A 33 11.94 -4.45 -8.23
C HIS A 33 12.42 -3.50 -7.12
N GLN A 34 12.30 -2.18 -7.31
CA GLN A 34 12.78 -1.21 -6.33
C GLN A 34 11.86 -1.08 -5.12
N LEU A 35 10.56 -1.28 -5.29
CA LEU A 35 9.63 -1.40 -4.19
C LEU A 35 9.71 -2.79 -3.54
N ASN A 36 10.37 -3.78 -4.15
CA ASN A 36 10.31 -5.17 -3.73
C ASN A 36 8.85 -5.67 -3.60
N VAL A 37 7.98 -5.21 -4.51
CA VAL A 37 6.56 -5.56 -4.54
C VAL A 37 6.30 -6.38 -5.80
N PRO A 38 5.65 -7.55 -5.70
CA PRO A 38 5.26 -8.35 -6.85
C PRO A 38 4.49 -7.53 -7.89
N MET A 39 4.81 -7.71 -9.17
CA MET A 39 4.10 -7.06 -10.29
C MET A 39 2.57 -7.13 -10.20
N PRO A 40 1.94 -8.27 -9.82
CA PRO A 40 0.49 -8.34 -9.66
C PRO A 40 -0.05 -7.34 -8.64
N ILE A 41 0.66 -7.14 -7.52
CA ILE A 41 0.27 -6.18 -6.47
C ILE A 41 0.44 -4.75 -6.98
N LEU A 42 1.55 -4.46 -7.67
CA LEU A 42 1.80 -3.13 -8.25
C LEU A 42 0.76 -2.76 -9.32
N VAL A 43 0.40 -3.71 -10.20
CA VAL A 43 -0.68 -3.54 -11.19
C VAL A 43 -2.01 -3.33 -10.49
N ASN A 44 -2.26 -4.06 -9.41
CA ASN A 44 -3.47 -3.89 -8.61
C ASN A 44 -3.58 -2.47 -8.04
N TRP A 45 -2.50 -1.93 -7.45
CA TRP A 45 -2.45 -0.55 -6.94
C TRP A 45 -2.63 0.51 -8.03
N LEU A 46 -2.18 0.23 -9.25
CA LEU A 46 -2.37 1.12 -10.40
C LEU A 46 -3.78 1.06 -10.99
N THR A 47 -4.56 0.02 -10.68
CA THR A 47 -5.89 -0.19 -11.28
C THR A 47 -6.94 0.69 -10.59
N PRO A 48 -7.66 1.56 -11.34
CA PRO A 48 -8.62 2.53 -10.76
C PRO A 48 -9.73 1.93 -9.92
N GLN A 49 -10.15 0.70 -10.22
CA GLN A 49 -11.24 0.01 -9.51
C GLN A 49 -10.75 -0.74 -8.26
N SER A 50 -9.43 -0.90 -8.10
CA SER A 50 -8.87 -1.66 -7.00
C SER A 50 -8.78 -0.87 -5.69
N SER A 51 -8.93 0.46 -5.76
CA SER A 51 -9.02 1.35 -4.59
C SER A 51 -10.15 0.99 -3.63
N LEU A 52 -11.12 0.18 -4.05
CA LEU A 52 -12.22 -0.32 -3.22
C LEU A 52 -11.89 -1.64 -2.50
N PHE A 53 -10.82 -2.34 -2.88
CA PHE A 53 -10.58 -3.74 -2.48
C PHE A 53 -9.14 -4.07 -2.07
N VAL A 54 -8.18 -3.15 -2.23
CA VAL A 54 -6.82 -3.40 -1.74
C VAL A 54 -6.79 -3.21 -0.22
N ASN A 55 -6.86 -4.33 0.51
CA ASN A 55 -6.31 -4.41 1.87
C ASN A 55 -4.79 -4.23 1.75
N ILE A 56 -4.33 -3.00 1.94
CA ILE A 56 -2.90 -2.70 1.98
C ILE A 56 -2.30 -3.30 3.25
N THR A 57 -1.25 -4.10 3.15
CA THR A 57 -0.65 -4.74 4.33
C THR A 57 0.31 -3.80 5.05
N LEU A 58 0.62 -4.09 6.33
CA LEU A 58 1.61 -3.32 7.09
C LEU A 58 3.00 -3.36 6.42
N GLU A 59 3.38 -4.50 5.86
CA GLU A 59 4.62 -4.68 5.10
C GLU A 59 4.66 -3.77 3.86
N GLN A 60 3.55 -3.68 3.13
CA GLN A 60 3.43 -2.79 1.98
C GLN A 60 3.55 -1.31 2.38
N LEU A 61 2.99 -0.91 3.53
CA LEU A 61 3.15 0.43 4.08
C LEU A 61 4.62 0.71 4.44
N GLN A 62 5.30 -0.26 5.03
CA GLN A 62 6.72 -0.16 5.35
C GLN A 62 7.58 0.00 4.10
N VAL A 63 7.33 -0.81 3.07
CA VAL A 63 7.98 -0.68 1.76
C VAL A 63 7.83 0.72 1.19
N ILE A 64 6.60 1.25 1.16
CA ILE A 64 6.33 2.60 0.64
C ILE A 64 7.06 3.64 1.49
N SER A 65 7.04 3.50 2.82
CA SER A 65 7.74 4.41 3.72
C SER A 65 9.25 4.42 3.48
N ASN A 66 9.87 3.24 3.35
CA ASN A 66 11.30 3.09 3.12
C ASN A 66 11.72 3.69 1.78
N TYR A 67 10.96 3.38 0.73
CA TYR A 67 11.24 3.91 -0.61
C TYR A 67 11.15 5.44 -0.67
N ARG A 68 10.18 6.04 0.03
CA ARG A 68 10.00 7.49 0.09
C ARG A 68 10.94 8.19 1.08
N GLY A 69 11.72 7.43 1.86
CA GLY A 69 12.52 7.98 2.96
C GLY A 69 11.67 8.57 4.08
N TRP A 70 10.45 8.07 4.27
CA TRP A 70 9.47 8.57 5.23
C TRP A 70 9.37 7.65 6.44
N ARG A 71 8.97 8.20 7.58
CA ARG A 71 8.56 7.40 8.74
C ARG A 71 7.22 6.73 8.43
N LEU A 72 6.98 5.54 8.96
CA LEU A 72 5.73 4.80 8.76
C LEU A 72 4.49 5.64 9.11
N ASP A 73 4.53 6.42 10.20
CA ASP A 73 3.43 7.33 10.59
C ASP A 73 3.14 8.42 9.53
N GLN A 74 4.15 8.88 8.81
CA GLN A 74 3.96 9.86 7.73
C GLN A 74 3.25 9.21 6.55
N THR A 75 3.62 7.97 6.20
CA THR A 75 2.93 7.17 5.17
C THR A 75 1.48 6.87 5.55
N ILE A 76 1.23 6.48 6.80
CA ILE A 76 -0.12 6.23 7.34
C ILE A 76 -0.98 7.49 7.24
N ARG A 77 -0.45 8.65 7.66
CA ARG A 77 -1.16 9.94 7.57
C ARG A 77 -1.41 10.34 6.12
N TRP A 78 -0.41 10.18 5.26
CA TRP A 78 -0.54 10.49 3.83
C TRP A 78 -1.60 9.66 3.14
N LEU A 79 -1.66 8.36 3.44
CA LEU A 79 -2.69 7.45 2.95
C LEU A 79 -3.99 7.56 3.74
N SER A 80 -4.07 8.42 4.77
CA SER A 80 -5.25 8.60 5.60
C SER A 80 -5.79 7.27 6.15
N ILE A 81 -4.90 6.37 6.54
CA ILE A 81 -5.29 5.06 7.09
C ILE A 81 -5.86 5.27 8.48
N CYS A 82 -7.11 4.86 8.68
CA CYS A 82 -7.80 4.94 9.95
C CYS A 82 -7.08 4.10 11.02
N PRO A 83 -6.99 4.57 12.28
CA PRO A 83 -6.35 3.82 13.37
C PRO A 83 -6.90 2.41 13.57
N ALA A 84 -8.22 2.21 13.45
CA ALA A 84 -8.84 0.88 13.55
C ALA A 84 -8.38 -0.08 12.45
N HIS A 85 -8.20 0.41 11.21
CA HIS A 85 -7.60 -0.39 10.13
C HIS A 85 -6.15 -0.74 10.45
N LEU A 86 -5.38 0.19 11.00
CA LEU A 86 -3.99 -0.04 11.38
C LEU A 86 -3.86 -1.11 12.47
N GLU A 87 -4.78 -1.15 13.45
CA GLU A 87 -4.80 -2.20 14.47
C GLU A 87 -5.11 -3.57 13.87
N GLU A 88 -6.05 -3.65 12.92
CA GLU A 88 -6.30 -4.89 12.18
C GLU A 88 -5.08 -5.33 11.37
N LEU A 89 -4.39 -4.41 10.68
CA LEU A 89 -3.15 -4.73 9.95
C LEU A 89 -2.03 -5.24 10.85
N ARG A 90 -1.91 -4.71 12.07
CA ARG A 90 -0.93 -5.18 13.06
C ARG A 90 -1.30 -6.57 13.57
N ALA A 91 -2.57 -6.78 13.90
CA ALA A 91 -3.08 -8.08 14.35
C ALA A 91 -2.96 -9.17 13.26
N ASP A 92 -3.12 -8.81 11.98
CA ASP A 92 -2.93 -9.72 10.85
C ASP A 92 -1.45 -10.05 10.63
N SER A 93 -0.57 -9.05 10.77
CA SER A 93 0.89 -9.25 10.72
C SER A 93 1.41 -10.13 11.85
N GLU A 94 0.81 -10.10 13.04
CA GLU A 94 1.16 -10.98 14.17
C GLU A 94 0.59 -12.40 14.00
N LYS A 95 -0.41 -12.59 13.14
CA LYS A 95 -1.06 -13.88 12.89
C LYS A 95 -0.45 -14.68 11.75
N ALA A 96 0.41 -14.08 10.91
CA ALA A 96 1.14 -14.81 9.89
C ALA A 96 2.18 -15.73 10.56
N PRO A 97 1.95 -17.05 10.66
CA PRO A 97 2.97 -17.97 11.14
C PRO A 97 4.00 -18.17 10.01
N CYS A 98 5.28 -18.21 10.36
CA CYS A 98 6.33 -18.70 9.48
C CYS A 98 6.05 -20.13 8.99
#